data_AF-A0A6I6FIK8-F1
#
_entry.id   AF-A0A6I6FIK8-F1
#
_cell.length_a   1.000
_cell.length_b   1.000
_cell.length_c   1.000
_cell.angle_alpha   90.00
_cell.angle_beta   90.00
_cell.angle_gamma   90.00
#
_symmetry.space_group_name_H-M   'P 1'
#
loop_
_entity.id
_entity.type
_entity.pdbx_description
1 polymer ?
#
loop_
_entity_poly.entity_id
_entity_poly.type
_entity_poly.pdbx_seq_one_letter_code
_entity_poly.pdbx_strand_id
1 'polypeptide(L)'
;MHSEERSDTLKSTHSKYLLIEGTYNGKIDQKIVFTGSHPYTKSALTTNDEALLKWDDSALGNVSHTASVYTNYRYNFWAQRAAADAQPQPQPQPQP
;
A
#
# COMPACT_ATOMS: atom_id res chain seq x y z
N MET A 1 19.34 -4.15 38.56
CA MET A 1 17.88 -4.33 38.38
C MET A 1 17.57 -3.73 37.01
N HIS A 2 17.80 -4.47 35.93
CA HIS A 2 16.79 -5.28 35.22
C HIS A 2 15.45 -4.57 35.09
N SER A 3 15.20 -3.95 33.93
CA SER A 3 13.97 -4.21 33.16
C SER A 3 14.16 -3.72 31.72
N GLU A 4 14.21 -4.70 30.83
CA GLU A 4 14.17 -4.65 29.37
C GLU A 4 13.41 -3.46 28.74
N GLU A 5 14.14 -2.74 27.89
CA GLU A 5 13.78 -2.38 26.52
C GLU A 5 12.31 -2.63 26.09
N ARG A 6 11.45 -1.61 26.26
CA ARG A 6 10.18 -1.53 25.50
C ARG A 6 10.44 -1.00 24.09
N SER A 7 11.19 -1.77 23.29
CA SER A 7 11.21 -1.59 21.83
C SER A 7 10.10 -2.44 21.22
N ASP A 8 8.84 -2.17 21.58
CA ASP A 8 7.70 -2.57 20.75
C ASP A 8 7.86 -1.80 19.44
N THR A 9 8.54 -2.43 18.49
CA THR A 9 8.91 -1.80 17.24
C THR A 9 7.62 -1.58 16.46
N LEU A 10 7.09 -0.36 16.48
CA LEU A 10 5.94 0.02 15.66
C LEU A 10 6.28 -0.32 14.21
N LYS A 11 5.68 -1.38 13.67
CA LYS A 11 5.86 -1.78 12.27
C LYS A 11 5.15 -0.76 11.39
N SER A 12 5.87 0.28 10.98
CA SER A 12 5.38 1.26 10.03
C SER A 12 5.51 0.72 8.60
N THR A 13 4.44 0.84 7.81
CA THR A 13 4.49 0.54 6.38
C THR A 13 4.98 1.75 5.59
N HIS A 14 5.86 1.52 4.62
CA HIS A 14 6.30 2.55 3.68
C HIS A 14 5.70 2.37 2.28
N SER A 15 4.75 1.45 2.12
CA SER A 15 4.04 1.20 0.86
C SER A 15 3.16 2.39 0.48
N LYS A 16 3.26 2.83 -0.79
CA LYS A 16 2.43 3.90 -1.36
C LYS A 16 1.86 3.40 -2.68
N TYR A 17 0.62 2.92 -2.65
CA TYR A 17 -0.11 2.55 -3.84
C TYR A 17 -1.62 2.67 -3.65
N LEU A 18 -2.35 2.80 -4.76
CA LEU A 18 -3.81 2.70 -4.84
C LEU A 18 -4.18 1.62 -5.85
N LEU A 19 -5.08 0.74 -5.43
CA LEU A 19 -5.64 -0.33 -6.26
C LEU A 19 -7.08 0.02 -6.60
N ILE A 20 -7.42 -0.05 -7.88
CA ILE A 20 -8.80 0.11 -8.37
C ILE A 20 -9.18 -1.15 -9.13
N GLU A 21 -10.28 -1.77 -8.71
CA GLU A 21 -10.92 -2.89 -9.41
C GLU A 21 -12.40 -2.56 -9.61
N GLY A 22 -12.82 -2.54 -10.88
CA GLY A 22 -14.14 -2.10 -11.28
C GLY A 22 -14.09 -0.96 -12.29
N THR A 23 -14.95 0.03 -12.14
CA THR A 23 -15.06 1.13 -13.12
C THR A 23 -14.05 2.23 -12.82
N TYR A 24 -13.23 2.58 -13.81
CA TYR A 24 -12.34 3.74 -13.76
C TYR A 24 -12.43 4.53 -15.07
N ASN A 25 -12.55 5.86 -14.97
CA ASN A 25 -12.64 6.75 -16.13
C ASN A 25 -13.65 6.28 -17.21
N GLY A 26 -14.82 5.80 -16.77
CA GLY A 26 -15.91 5.34 -17.64
C GLY A 26 -15.75 3.96 -18.26
N LYS A 27 -14.64 3.24 -18.03
CA LYS A 27 -14.46 1.85 -18.47
C LYS A 27 -14.71 0.90 -17.31
N ILE A 28 -15.53 -0.13 -17.54
CA ILE A 28 -15.83 -1.19 -16.57
C ILE A 28 -14.70 -2.23 -16.52
N ASP A 29 -14.72 -3.07 -15.49
CA ASP A 29 -13.83 -4.24 -15.32
C ASP A 29 -12.32 -3.96 -15.41
N GLN A 30 -11.90 -2.76 -15.01
CA GLN A 30 -10.49 -2.39 -14.98
C GLN A 30 -9.80 -2.89 -13.73
N LYS A 31 -8.49 -3.15 -13.85
CA LYS A 31 -7.55 -3.41 -12.76
C LYS A 31 -6.39 -2.44 -12.88
N ILE A 32 -6.43 -1.38 -12.08
CA ILE A 32 -5.47 -0.27 -12.13
C ILE A 32 -4.63 -0.25 -10.86
N VAL A 33 -3.34 0.00 -11.03
CA VAL A 33 -2.39 0.29 -9.94
C VAL A 33 -1.86 1.70 -10.12
N PHE A 34 -1.98 2.52 -9.10
CA PHE A 34 -1.15 3.72 -8.94
C PHE A 34 -0.07 3.42 -7.91
N THR A 35 1.20 3.71 -8.22
CA THR A 35 2.33 3.43 -7.32
C THR A 35 3.48 4.38 -7.60
N GLY A 36 4.38 4.57 -6.63
CA GLY A 36 5.56 5.41 -6.81
C GLY A 36 6.12 5.92 -5.49
N SER A 37 6.93 6.97 -5.56
CA SER A 37 7.49 7.62 -4.38
C SER A 37 6.47 8.53 -3.69
N HIS A 38 5.48 9.03 -4.44
CA HIS A 38 4.49 10.03 -4.01
C HIS A 38 3.57 9.54 -2.87
N PRO A 39 3.72 10.02 -1.61
CA PRO A 39 2.74 9.79 -0.57
C PRO A 39 1.52 10.70 -0.72
N TYR A 40 0.41 10.37 -0.06
CA TYR A 40 -0.80 11.22 -0.04
C TYR A 40 -0.66 12.38 0.96
N THR A 41 0.26 13.31 0.70
CA THR A 41 0.50 14.49 1.52
C THR A 41 0.50 15.77 0.69
N LYS A 42 0.27 16.91 1.33
CA LYS A 42 0.36 18.22 0.67
C LYS A 42 1.75 18.46 0.08
N SER A 43 2.82 18.10 0.79
CA SER A 43 4.19 18.31 0.32
C SER A 43 4.53 17.49 -0.92
N ALA A 44 4.08 16.23 -0.99
CA ALA A 44 4.23 15.41 -2.19
C ALA A 44 3.52 15.99 -3.41
N LEU A 45 2.40 16.69 -3.19
CA LEU A 45 1.64 17.35 -4.24
C LEU A 45 2.29 18.64 -4.74
N THR A 46 3.01 19.39 -3.88
CA THR A 46 3.39 20.78 -4.19
C THR A 46 4.89 21.09 -4.16
N THR A 47 5.69 20.33 -3.41
CA THR A 47 7.08 20.72 -3.11
C THR A 47 8.12 19.62 -3.28
N ASN A 48 7.73 18.35 -3.13
CA ASN A 48 8.68 17.25 -3.26
C ASN A 48 8.84 16.82 -4.71
N ASP A 49 10.04 16.35 -5.06
CA ASP A 49 10.29 15.67 -6.32
C ASP A 49 9.81 14.21 -6.22
N GLU A 50 8.61 13.95 -6.73
CA GLU A 50 7.95 12.65 -6.64
C GLU A 50 7.55 12.12 -8.01
N ALA A 51 7.51 10.79 -8.14
CA ALA A 51 6.96 10.11 -9.29
C ALA A 51 5.71 9.31 -8.90
N LEU A 52 4.69 9.33 -9.76
CA LEU A 52 3.50 8.49 -9.65
C LEU A 52 3.23 7.80 -11.00
N LEU A 53 3.35 6.48 -11.01
CA LEU A 53 3.04 5.63 -12.16
C LEU A 53 1.60 5.12 -12.05
N LYS A 54 0.85 5.28 -13.13
CA LYS A 54 -0.40 4.53 -13.36
C LYS A 54 -0.10 3.33 -14.27
N TRP A 55 -0.49 2.15 -13.83
CA TRP A 55 -0.44 0.91 -14.59
C TRP A 55 -1.85 0.33 -14.76
N ASP A 56 -2.19 -0.09 -15.97
CA ASP A 56 -3.47 -0.71 -16.31
C ASP A 56 -3.19 -2.12 -16.82
N ASP A 57 -3.61 -3.15 -16.08
CA ASP A 57 -3.36 -4.54 -16.47
C ASP A 57 -4.02 -4.92 -17.80
N SER A 58 -5.04 -4.19 -18.26
CA SER A 58 -5.59 -4.42 -19.62
C SER A 58 -4.57 -4.14 -20.72
N ALA A 59 -3.50 -3.37 -20.44
CA ALA A 59 -2.40 -3.13 -21.37
C ALA A 59 -1.56 -4.38 -21.65
N LEU A 60 -1.70 -5.45 -20.85
CA LEU A 60 -0.92 -6.69 -21.01
C LEU A 60 -1.36 -7.57 -22.19
N GLY A 61 -2.59 -7.41 -22.71
CA GLY A 61 -3.13 -8.30 -23.75
C GLY A 61 -3.09 -9.79 -23.37
N ASN A 62 -3.15 -10.68 -24.37
CA ASN A 62 -3.12 -12.15 -24.18
C ASN A 62 -1.69 -12.71 -24.06
N VAL A 63 -0.78 -12.01 -23.39
CA VAL A 63 0.60 -12.49 -23.23
C VAL A 63 0.64 -13.47 -22.05
N SER A 64 0.61 -14.77 -22.37
CA SER A 64 0.50 -15.88 -21.41
C SER A 64 1.61 -15.98 -20.34
N HIS A 65 2.62 -15.11 -20.38
CA HIS A 65 3.78 -15.15 -19.48
C HIS A 65 3.86 -13.94 -18.54
N THR A 66 2.96 -12.96 -18.66
CA THR A 66 3.05 -11.75 -17.83
C THR A 66 2.16 -11.87 -16.60
N ALA A 67 2.78 -11.94 -15.42
CA ALA A 67 2.04 -11.87 -14.16
C ALA A 67 1.33 -10.52 -14.02
N SER A 68 0.06 -10.55 -13.61
CA SER A 68 -0.74 -9.35 -13.35
C SER A 68 -0.08 -8.49 -12.27
N VAL A 69 0.28 -7.25 -12.61
CA VAL A 69 0.88 -6.31 -11.65
C VAL A 69 -0.13 -6.01 -10.55
N TYR A 70 -1.40 -5.81 -10.91
CA TYR A 70 -2.48 -5.60 -9.96
C TYR A 70 -2.59 -6.75 -8.93
N THR A 71 -2.55 -8.00 -9.40
CA THR A 71 -2.68 -9.18 -8.53
C THR A 71 -1.55 -9.25 -7.50
N ASN A 72 -0.31 -8.95 -7.90
CA ASN A 72 0.83 -8.94 -6.97
C ASN A 72 0.68 -7.85 -5.90
N TYR A 73 0.27 -6.64 -6.28
CA TYR A 73 0.01 -5.57 -5.31
C TYR A 73 -1.18 -5.90 -4.38
N ARG A 74 -2.22 -6.56 -4.92
CA ARG A 74 -3.37 -7.02 -4.12
C ARG A 74 -2.96 -8.07 -3.09
N TYR A 75 -2.09 -9.02 -3.45
CA TYR A 75 -1.54 -9.98 -2.48
C TYR A 75 -0.72 -9.28 -1.39
N ASN A 76 0.13 -8.32 -1.76
CA ASN A 76 0.89 -7.55 -0.79
C ASN A 76 -0.02 -6.71 0.15
N PHE A 77 -1.12 -6.18 -0.36
CA PHE A 77 -2.13 -5.50 0.47
C PHE A 77 -2.72 -6.43 1.52
N TRP A 78 -3.18 -7.61 1.12
CA TRP A 78 -3.77 -8.57 2.05
C TRP A 78 -2.75 -9.10 3.06
N ALA A 79 -1.50 -9.28 2.66
CA ALA A 79 -0.42 -9.65 3.57
C ALA A 79 -0.16 -8.55 4.63
N GLN A 80 -0.07 -7.28 4.22
CA GLN A 80 0.09 -6.15 5.14
C GLN A 80 -1.12 -6.00 6.06
N ARG A 81 -2.34 -6.21 5.54
CA ARG A 81 -3.56 -6.15 6.34
C ARG A 81 -3.59 -7.26 7.39
N ALA A 82 -3.33 -8.50 7.01
CA ALA A 82 -3.25 -9.62 7.94
C ALA A 82 -2.17 -9.41 9.01
N ALA A 83 -1.01 -8.85 8.63
CA ALA A 83 0.04 -8.51 9.58
C ALA A 83 -0.39 -7.41 10.56
N ALA A 84 -1.14 -6.40 10.09
CA ALA A 84 -1.68 -5.33 10.92
C ALA A 84 -2.74 -5.85 11.90
N ASP A 85 -3.65 -6.71 11.43
CA ASP A 85 -4.71 -7.31 12.26
C ASP A 85 -4.12 -8.24 13.35
N ALA A 86 -2.93 -8.80 13.13
CA ALA A 86 -2.20 -9.62 14.10
C ALA A 86 -1.34 -8.80 15.11
N GLN A 87 -1.21 -7.48 14.94
CA GLN A 87 -0.49 -6.66 15.91
C GLN A 87 -1.28 -6.56 17.23
N PRO A 88 -0.65 -6.80 18.38
CA PRO A 88 -1.26 -6.51 19.67
C PRO A 88 -1.68 -5.04 19.73
N GLN A 89 -2.90 -4.76 20.20
CA GLN A 89 -3.32 -3.38 20.44
C GLN A 89 -2.36 -2.72 21.42
N PRO A 90 -1.90 -1.48 21.17
CA PRO A 90 -1.13 -0.73 22.14
C PRO A 90 -1.90 -0.70 23.46
N GLN A 91 -1.27 -1.13 24.56
CA GLN A 91 -1.88 -0.94 25.88
C GLN A 91 -2.15 0.55 26.07
N PRO A 92 -3.36 0.94 26.52
CA PRO A 92 -3.64 2.35 26.79
C PRO A 92 -2.60 2.87 27.77
N GLN A 93 -1.92 3.96 27.41
CA GLN A 93 -1.01 4.63 28.32
C GLN A 93 -1.82 5.06 29.56
N PRO A 94 -1.30 4.83 30.79
CA PRO A 94 -1.90 5.40 31.98
C PRO A 94 -2.02 6.92 31.79
N GLN A 95 -3.23 7.45 31.91
CA GLN A 95 -3.41 8.91 31.97
C GLN A 95 -2.74 9.42 33.26
N PRO A 96 -2.08 10.59 33.22
CA PRO A 96 -1.41 11.17 34.39
C PRO A 96 -2.37 11.45 35.55
#